data_AF-A0A317T5J6-F1
#
_entry.id   AF-A0A317T5J6-F1
#
_cell.length_a   1.000
_cell.length_b   1.000
_cell.length_c   1.000
_cell.angle_alpha   90.00
_cell.angle_beta   90.00
_cell.angle_gamma   90.00
#
_symmetry.space_group_name_H-M   'P 1'
#
loop_
_entity.id
_entity.type
_entity.pdbx_description
1 polymer ?
#
loop_
_entity_poly.entity_id
_entity_poly.type
_entity_poly.pdbx_seq_one_letter_code
_entity_poly.pdbx_strand_id
1 'polypeptide(L)'
;ELPVVYKKGIVMFRALYTYAGLMPTWKFRRRLLKSKLNLGALKVNCRVINGNDYSHPPKDFDLLYVPLCQGEGDVVGTYQIEKVDSPAGSIKVSVSYRRNCEFRVDDSEALLSSQFLNLDE
;
A
#
# COMPACT_ATOMS: atom_id res chain seq x y z
N GLU A 1 -25.00 -17.26 -19.22
CA GLU A 1 -23.65 -16.68 -19.05
C GLU A 1 -23.50 -15.77 -17.83
N LEU A 2 -24.45 -14.85 -17.59
CA LEU A 2 -24.47 -13.97 -16.40
C LEU A 2 -24.21 -14.68 -15.05
N PRO A 3 -24.79 -15.88 -14.79
CA PRO A 3 -24.55 -16.59 -13.52
C PRO A 3 -23.09 -17.02 -13.32
N VAL A 4 -22.39 -17.35 -14.41
CA VAL A 4 -20.97 -17.75 -14.36
C VAL A 4 -20.09 -16.55 -14.05
N VAL A 5 -20.34 -15.42 -14.72
CA VAL A 5 -19.63 -14.15 -14.46
C VAL A 5 -19.85 -13.71 -13.02
N TYR A 6 -21.09 -13.79 -12.52
CA TYR A 6 -21.42 -13.46 -11.13
C TYR A 6 -20.66 -14.36 -10.14
N LYS A 7 -20.66 -15.67 -10.36
CA LYS A 7 -19.94 -16.63 -9.51
C LYS A 7 -18.42 -16.37 -9.48
N LYS A 8 -17.81 -16.11 -10.65
CA LYS A 8 -16.39 -15.75 -10.74
C LYS A 8 -16.10 -14.40 -10.09
N GLY A 9 -16.97 -13.41 -10.27
CA GLY A 9 -16.89 -12.09 -9.65
C GLY A 9 -16.88 -12.18 -8.12
N ILE A 10 -17.75 -13.01 -7.53
CA ILE A 10 -17.74 -13.24 -6.08
C ILE A 10 -16.36 -13.72 -5.60
N VAL A 11 -15.75 -14.69 -6.30
CA VAL A 11 -14.42 -15.22 -5.94
C VAL A 11 -13.37 -14.13 -6.05
N MET A 12 -13.40 -13.33 -7.13
CA MET A 12 -12.50 -12.19 -7.33
C MET A 12 -12.60 -11.17 -6.18
N PHE A 13 -13.81 -10.77 -5.77
CA PHE A 13 -13.99 -9.83 -4.65
C PHE A 13 -13.55 -10.40 -3.31
N ARG A 14 -13.74 -11.70 -3.07
CA ARG A 14 -13.21 -12.37 -1.86
C ARG A 14 -11.68 -12.38 -1.86
N ALA A 15 -11.06 -12.69 -2.99
CA ALA A 15 -9.61 -12.62 -3.14
C ALA A 15 -9.08 -11.21 -2.90
N LEU A 16 -9.76 -10.19 -3.46
CA LEU A 16 -9.42 -8.78 -3.26
C LEU A 16 -9.49 -8.38 -1.79
N TYR A 17 -10.60 -8.71 -1.11
CA TYR A 17 -10.79 -8.39 0.31
C TYR A 17 -9.71 -9.03 1.18
N THR A 18 -9.45 -10.32 0.97
CA THR A 18 -8.42 -11.04 1.71
C THR A 18 -7.04 -10.45 1.45
N TYR A 19 -6.68 -10.22 0.18
CA TYR A 19 -5.36 -9.71 -0.18
C TYR A 19 -5.12 -8.31 0.36
N ALA A 20 -6.13 -7.42 0.31
CA ALA A 20 -6.05 -6.08 0.90
C ALA A 20 -5.69 -6.11 2.40
N GLY A 21 -6.16 -7.13 3.13
CA GLY A 21 -5.83 -7.36 4.54
C GLY A 21 -4.41 -7.94 4.79
N LEU A 22 -3.72 -8.43 3.77
CA LEU A 22 -2.37 -8.98 3.87
C LEU A 22 -1.28 -7.95 3.50
N MET A 23 -1.67 -6.84 2.85
CA MET A 23 -0.75 -5.83 2.34
C MET A 23 0.05 -5.13 3.45
N PRO A 24 1.29 -4.67 3.15
CA PRO A 24 2.09 -3.88 4.09
C PRO A 24 1.34 -2.66 4.65
N THR A 25 0.58 -1.96 3.81
CA THR A 25 -0.25 -0.81 4.20
C THR A 25 -1.30 -1.15 5.26
N TRP A 26 -1.91 -2.34 5.20
CA TRP A 26 -2.87 -2.77 6.21
C TRP A 26 -2.20 -3.05 7.55
N LYS A 27 -1.03 -3.70 7.53
CA LYS A 27 -0.20 -3.89 8.73
C LYS A 27 0.18 -2.53 9.34
N PHE A 28 0.63 -1.59 8.52
CA PHE A 28 0.94 -0.22 8.94
C PHE A 28 -0.28 0.47 9.56
N ARG A 29 -1.44 0.44 8.89
CA ARG A 29 -2.70 1.01 9.43
C ARG A 29 -3.06 0.41 10.79
N ARG A 30 -2.91 -0.91 10.96
CA ARG A 30 -3.16 -1.57 12.25
C ARG A 30 -2.17 -1.10 13.34
N ARG A 31 -0.89 -0.88 13.01
CA ARG A 31 0.08 -0.31 13.96
C ARG A 31 -0.30 1.13 14.36
N LEU A 32 -0.68 1.97 13.39
CA LEU A 32 -1.14 3.34 13.66
C LEU A 32 -2.33 3.37 14.62
N LEU A 33 -3.31 2.47 14.45
CA LEU A 33 -4.48 2.38 15.33
C LEU A 33 -4.14 1.93 16.76
N LYS A 34 -3.07 1.15 16.95
CA LYS A 34 -2.61 0.70 18.27
C LYS A 34 -1.78 1.76 18.99
N SER A 35 -1.04 2.57 18.23
CA SER A 35 -0.15 3.60 18.75
C SER A 35 -0.94 4.82 19.23
N LYS A 36 -1.61 4.71 20.39
CA LYS A 36 -2.35 5.80 21.04
C LYS A 36 -1.49 7.03 21.38
N LEU A 37 -0.17 6.94 21.28
CA LEU A 37 0.77 8.00 21.62
C LEU A 37 0.98 9.04 20.50
N ASN A 38 0.57 8.76 19.24
CA ASN A 38 0.82 9.63 18.08
C ASN A 38 -0.47 9.90 17.27
N LEU A 39 -1.55 10.28 17.95
CA LEU A 39 -2.93 10.39 17.42
C LEU A 39 -3.15 11.41 16.28
N GLY A 40 -2.12 12.06 15.73
CA GLY A 40 -2.29 13.10 14.70
C GLY A 40 -1.25 13.20 13.58
N ALA A 41 -0.08 12.55 13.69
CA ALA A 41 1.01 12.83 12.76
C ALA A 41 0.92 12.08 11.42
N LEU A 42 0.42 10.84 11.42
CA LEU A 42 0.31 10.01 10.21
C LEU A 42 -1.06 9.34 10.11
N LYS A 43 -1.65 9.40 8.91
CA LYS A 43 -2.90 8.68 8.58
C LYS A 43 -2.83 8.08 7.18
N VAL A 44 -3.48 6.92 7.01
CA VAL A 44 -3.68 6.31 5.70
C VAL A 44 -4.96 6.89 5.08
N ASN A 45 -4.84 7.47 3.89
CA ASN A 45 -5.97 8.01 3.13
C ASN A 45 -6.23 7.19 1.85
N CYS A 46 -7.40 7.40 1.25
CA CYS A 46 -7.76 6.84 -0.05
C CYS A 46 -8.11 7.99 -1.00
N ARG A 47 -7.62 7.91 -2.24
CA ARG A 47 -7.98 8.81 -3.33
C ARG A 47 -8.40 7.96 -4.52
N VAL A 48 -9.58 8.23 -5.07
CA VAL A 48 -10.10 7.56 -6.26
C VAL A 48 -9.87 8.47 -7.46
N ILE A 49 -9.31 7.92 -8.54
CA ILE A 49 -8.97 8.64 -9.76
C ILE A 49 -9.42 7.79 -10.94
N ASN A 50 -9.94 8.41 -11.99
CA ASN A 50 -10.22 7.72 -13.24
C ASN A 50 -8.89 7.43 -13.95
N GLY A 51 -8.68 6.18 -14.40
CA GLY A 51 -7.44 5.77 -15.07
C GLY A 51 -7.15 6.58 -16.34
N ASN A 52 -8.19 7.06 -17.03
CA ASN A 52 -8.02 7.92 -18.22
C ASN A 52 -7.46 9.30 -17.84
N ASP A 53 -7.76 9.78 -16.63
CA ASP A 53 -7.27 11.06 -16.10
C ASP A 53 -5.91 10.89 -15.40
N TYR A 54 -5.45 9.65 -15.21
CA TYR A 54 -4.20 9.29 -14.54
C TYR A 54 -3.00 9.22 -15.50
N SER A 55 -3.09 9.83 -16.68
CA SER A 55 -2.01 9.80 -17.68
C SER A 55 -0.76 10.56 -17.25
N HIS A 56 -0.86 11.41 -16.22
CA HIS A 56 0.26 12.16 -15.66
C HIS A 56 0.22 12.09 -14.13
N PRO A 57 1.19 11.44 -13.47
CA PRO A 57 1.39 11.70 -12.05
C PRO A 57 1.59 13.23 -11.89
N PRO A 58 1.17 13.84 -10.76
CA PRO A 58 1.37 15.28 -10.51
C PRO A 58 2.84 15.73 -10.56
N LYS A 59 3.77 14.78 -10.64
CA LYS A 59 5.21 14.92 -10.82
C LYS A 59 5.59 14.08 -12.04
N ASP A 60 6.68 14.42 -12.72
CA ASP A 60 7.17 13.70 -13.91
C ASP A 60 7.50 12.21 -13.68
N PHE A 61 7.39 11.72 -12.44
CA PHE A 61 7.67 10.34 -12.03
C PHE A 61 6.71 9.84 -10.93
N ASP A 62 6.44 8.54 -10.92
CA ASP A 62 5.62 7.88 -9.90
C ASP A 62 6.41 7.68 -8.60
N LEU A 63 5.97 8.37 -7.54
CA LEU A 63 6.56 8.33 -6.20
C LEU A 63 6.52 6.95 -5.55
N LEU A 64 5.68 6.03 -6.03
CA LEU A 64 5.65 4.66 -5.53
C LEU A 64 6.99 3.94 -5.74
N TYR A 65 7.68 4.25 -6.84
CA TYR A 65 8.93 3.59 -7.25
C TYR A 65 10.19 4.25 -6.69
N VAL A 66 10.07 5.41 -6.06
CA VAL A 66 11.21 6.14 -5.51
C VAL A 66 11.70 5.46 -4.22
N PRO A 67 12.97 5.01 -4.14
CA PRO A 67 13.55 4.50 -2.90
C PRO A 67 13.58 5.58 -1.82
N LEU A 68 13.28 5.22 -0.57
CA LEU A 68 13.32 6.16 0.55
C LEU A 68 14.62 6.04 1.36
N CYS A 69 15.27 4.89 1.28
CA CYS A 69 16.55 4.62 1.94
C CYS A 69 17.63 4.28 0.92
N GLN A 70 18.89 4.62 1.22
CA GLN A 70 20.01 4.18 0.40
C GLN A 70 20.14 2.66 0.44
N GLY A 71 20.39 2.03 -0.72
CA GLY A 71 20.51 0.57 -0.83
C GLY A 71 19.18 -0.19 -0.73
N GLU A 72 18.04 0.50 -0.65
CA GLU A 72 16.73 -0.14 -0.76
C GLU A 72 16.61 -0.75 -2.16
N GLY A 73 16.53 -2.08 -2.22
CA GLY A 73 16.47 -2.83 -3.47
C GLY A 73 15.12 -2.68 -4.17
N ASP A 74 14.42 -3.80 -4.38
CA ASP A 74 13.11 -3.77 -5.04
C ASP A 74 12.03 -3.16 -4.13
N VAL A 75 11.71 -1.88 -4.38
CA VAL A 75 10.83 -1.03 -3.57
C VAL A 75 9.36 -1.42 -3.69
N VAL A 76 8.96 -1.94 -4.86
CA VAL A 76 7.55 -2.12 -5.25
C VAL A 76 7.21 -3.60 -5.42
N GLY A 77 6.15 -4.04 -4.75
CA GLY A 77 5.50 -5.32 -5.03
C GLY A 77 4.32 -5.09 -5.97
N THR A 78 4.09 -6.04 -6.88
CA THR A 78 2.88 -6.06 -7.71
C THR A 78 2.19 -7.40 -7.53
N TYR A 79 0.86 -7.36 -7.47
CA TYR A 79 0.03 -8.55 -7.45
C TYR A 79 -1.17 -8.35 -8.37
N GLN A 80 -1.53 -9.42 -9.08
CA GLN A 80 -2.64 -9.43 -10.00
C GLN A 80 -3.61 -10.55 -9.63
N ILE A 81 -4.88 -10.19 -9.45
CA ILE A 81 -5.95 -11.15 -9.25
C ILE A 81 -6.32 -11.74 -10.62
N GLU A 82 -6.66 -13.02 -10.64
CA GLU A 82 -7.13 -13.68 -11.86
C GLU A 82 -8.29 -12.90 -12.50
N LYS A 83 -8.20 -12.70 -13.82
CA LYS A 83 -9.20 -11.94 -14.56
C LYS A 83 -10.53 -12.69 -14.64
N VAL A 84 -11.62 -11.95 -14.71
CA VAL A 84 -12.96 -12.50 -14.97
C VAL A 84 -13.40 -12.10 -16.37
N ASP A 85 -13.48 -13.06 -17.28
CA ASP A 85 -13.98 -12.82 -18.64
C ASP A 85 -15.51 -12.70 -18.64
N SER A 86 -16.03 -11.72 -19.40
CA SER A 86 -17.44 -11.45 -19.60
C SER A 86 -17.73 -11.08 -21.06
N PRO A 87 -19.00 -11.12 -21.51
CA PRO A 87 -19.36 -10.70 -22.88
C PRO A 87 -19.00 -9.26 -23.21
N ALA A 88 -18.86 -8.39 -22.20
CA ALA A 88 -18.46 -6.99 -22.35
C ALA A 88 -16.93 -6.78 -22.27
N GLY A 89 -16.15 -7.86 -22.20
CA GLY A 89 -14.70 -7.83 -22.01
C GLY A 89 -14.24 -8.41 -20.67
N SER A 90 -12.93 -8.37 -20.43
CA SER A 90 -12.32 -8.91 -19.21
C SER A 90 -12.26 -7.88 -18.09
N ILE A 91 -12.70 -8.27 -16.90
CA ILE A 91 -12.49 -7.50 -15.67
C ILE A 91 -11.14 -7.90 -15.08
N LYS A 92 -10.25 -6.92 -14.87
CA LYS A 92 -8.90 -7.12 -14.33
C LYS A 92 -8.70 -6.27 -13.08
N VAL A 93 -8.02 -6.83 -12.08
CA VAL A 93 -7.66 -6.12 -10.84
C VAL A 93 -6.19 -6.40 -10.54
N SER A 94 -5.41 -5.34 -10.41
CA SER A 94 -4.00 -5.40 -10.03
C SER A 94 -3.72 -4.34 -8.97
N VAL A 95 -2.69 -4.58 -8.18
CA VAL A 95 -2.22 -3.64 -7.17
C VAL A 95 -0.71 -3.57 -7.19
N SER A 96 -0.18 -2.34 -7.23
CA SER A 96 1.22 -2.05 -6.95
C SER A 96 1.30 -1.38 -5.59
N TYR A 97 2.27 -1.79 -4.77
CA TYR A 97 2.39 -1.34 -3.40
C TYR A 97 3.85 -1.29 -2.95
N ARG A 98 4.15 -0.39 -2.01
CA ARG A 98 5.48 -0.33 -1.41
C ARG A 98 5.67 -1.51 -0.46
N ARG A 99 6.79 -2.22 -0.60
CA ARG A 99 7.10 -3.39 0.25
C ARG A 99 7.41 -2.96 1.68
N ASN A 100 8.22 -1.93 1.82
CA ASN A 100 8.57 -1.34 3.11
C ASN A 100 7.52 -0.28 3.53
N CYS A 101 6.86 -0.51 4.66
CA CYS A 101 5.92 0.43 5.26
C CYS A 101 6.24 0.68 6.74
N GLU A 102 7.51 0.63 7.13
CA GLU A 102 8.00 0.85 8.51
C GLU A 102 8.12 2.34 8.86
N PHE A 103 7.08 3.11 8.52
CA PHE A 103 7.02 4.52 8.88
C PHE A 103 6.74 4.70 10.37
N ARG A 104 7.45 5.65 10.97
CA ARG A 104 7.27 6.14 12.33
C ARG A 104 7.55 7.64 12.37
N VAL A 105 7.02 8.30 13.39
CA VAL A 105 7.35 9.67 13.73
C VAL A 105 8.04 9.59 15.07
N ASP A 106 9.33 9.89 15.09
CA ASP A 106 10.14 9.93 16.30
C ASP A 106 10.12 11.36 16.85
N ASP A 107 9.97 11.51 18.16
CA ASP A 107 10.21 12.79 18.82
C ASP A 107 11.71 13.08 18.82
N SER A 108 12.05 14.37 18.75
CA SER A 108 13.42 14.88 18.85
C SER A 108 14.18 14.30 20.05
N GLU A 109 13.53 14.11 21.20
CA GLU A 109 14.12 13.49 22.40
C GLU A 109 14.46 12.00 22.21
N ALA A 110 13.60 11.25 21.49
CA ALA A 110 13.83 9.84 21.20
C ALA A 110 14.98 9.64 20.20
N LEU A 111 15.11 10.56 19.22
CA LEU A 111 16.24 10.57 18.30
C LEU A 111 17.56 10.85 19.02
N LEU A 112 17.59 11.87 19.88
CA LEU A 112 18.78 12.20 20.68
C LEU A 112 19.17 11.04 21.61
N SER A 113 18.21 10.42 22.28
CA SER A 113 18.44 9.27 23.16
C SER A 113 19.06 8.08 22.41
N SER A 114 18.63 7.81 21.17
CA SER A 114 19.22 6.76 20.34
C SER A 114 20.65 7.05 19.91
N GLN A 115 21.02 8.32 19.75
CA GLN A 115 22.39 8.72 19.40
C GLN A 115 23.32 8.62 20.61
N PHE A 116 22.88 8.99 21.81
CA PHE A 116 23.67 8.84 23.04
C PHE A 116 23.97 7.37 23.36
N LEU A 117 23.00 6.47 23.20
CA LEU A 117 23.19 5.03 23.40
C LEU A 117 24.24 4.41 22.46
N ASN A 118 24.39 4.92 21.24
CA ASN A 118 25.40 4.44 20.29
C ASN A 118 26.80 5.07 20.51
N LEU A 119 26.91 6.08 21.38
CA LEU A 119 28.18 6.74 21.71
C LEU A 119 28.80 6.21 23.02
N ASP A 120 27.99 5.56 23.86
CA ASP A 120 28.42 4.93 25.12
C ASP A 120 28.81 3.44 24.97
N GLU A 121 28.90 2.94 23.73
CA GLU A 121 29.38 1.59 23.35
C GLU A 121 30.69 1.68 22.57
#